data_AF-A0A7S1E5S8-F1
#
_entry.id   AF-A0A7S1E5S8-F1
#
_cell.length_a   1.000
_cell.length_b   1.000
_cell.length_c   1.000
_cell.angle_alpha   90.00
_cell.angle_beta   90.00
_cell.angle_gamma   90.00
#
_symmetry.space_group_name_H-M   'P 1'
#
loop_
_entity.id
_entity.type
_entity.pdbx_description
1 polymer ?
#
loop_
_entity_poly.entity_id
_entity_poly.type
_entity_poly.pdbx_seq_one_letter_code
_entity_poly.pdbx_strand_id
1 'polypeptide(L)'
;MSKFEGVLMGMGNPLLDISATVGQDVLDKYDVKLDSAILAEEKHMPVYDDLVKNYNPMFIAGGATQNSIRVAQWMMKQKGQAAFMGCVSDDENGKKLEECATADGVLVHYMKSTTNPTGSCACLIKDGERALIAN
;
A
#
# COMPACT_ATOMS: atom_id res chain seq x y z
N MET A 1 -27.86 -7.27 -0.32
CA MET A 1 -26.78 -6.44 0.27
C MET A 1 -27.42 -5.36 1.12
N SER A 2 -26.66 -4.72 2.01
CA SER A 2 -27.19 -3.72 2.93
C SER A 2 -27.69 -2.48 2.18
N LYS A 3 -28.66 -1.78 2.77
CA LYS A 3 -29.11 -0.45 2.31
C LYS A 3 -28.21 0.68 2.83
N PHE A 4 -27.35 0.38 3.79
CA PHE A 4 -26.44 1.34 4.41
C PHE A 4 -25.06 1.26 3.75
N GLU A 5 -24.37 2.40 3.70
CA GLU A 5 -22.95 2.48 3.34
C GLU A 5 -22.09 2.27 4.58
N GLY A 6 -20.84 1.83 4.38
CA GLY A 6 -19.87 1.65 5.47
C GLY A 6 -20.29 0.63 6.53
N VAL A 7 -21.06 -0.40 6.16
CA VAL A 7 -21.51 -1.45 7.10
C VAL A 7 -20.37 -2.24 7.73
N LEU A 8 -19.22 -2.28 7.07
CA LEU A 8 -17.97 -2.75 7.62
C LEU A 8 -16.98 -1.60 7.61
N MET A 9 -16.40 -1.25 8.75
CA MET A 9 -15.37 -0.22 8.85
C MET A 9 -14.07 -0.82 9.36
N GLY A 10 -12.98 -0.54 8.65
CA GLY A 10 -11.62 -0.85 9.08
C GLY A 10 -10.80 0.42 9.28
N MET A 11 -9.82 0.35 10.18
CA MET A 11 -8.89 1.43 10.42
C MET A 11 -7.47 0.88 10.54
N GLY A 12 -6.50 1.57 9.95
CA GLY A 12 -5.10 1.18 10.03
C GLY A 12 -4.20 2.10 9.24
N ASN A 13 -3.03 1.59 8.84
CA ASN A 13 -2.04 2.34 8.09
C ASN A 13 -2.28 2.11 6.59
N PRO A 14 -2.80 3.10 5.85
CA PRO A 14 -2.81 3.06 4.40
C PRO A 14 -1.37 3.23 3.92
N LEU A 15 -0.88 2.26 3.14
CA LEU A 15 0.45 2.31 2.53
C LEU A 15 0.31 2.20 1.02
N LEU A 16 1.10 2.95 0.27
CA LEU A 16 1.18 2.75 -1.18
C LEU A 16 2.17 1.62 -1.46
N ASP A 17 1.68 0.50 -1.95
CA ASP A 17 2.55 -0.62 -2.34
C ASP A 17 3.18 -0.28 -3.69
N ILE A 18 4.52 -0.21 -3.72
CA ILE A 18 5.36 -0.03 -4.91
C ILE A 18 5.96 -1.41 -5.23
N SER A 19 5.35 -2.11 -6.19
CA SER A 19 5.64 -3.51 -6.46
C SER A 19 6.39 -3.70 -7.77
N ALA A 20 7.51 -4.40 -7.71
CA ALA A 20 8.35 -4.69 -8.88
C ALA A 20 9.01 -6.05 -8.75
N THR A 21 9.24 -6.69 -9.90
CA THR A 21 10.10 -7.89 -9.97
C THR A 21 11.55 -7.44 -9.99
N VAL A 22 12.36 -7.96 -9.07
CA VAL A 22 13.76 -7.55 -8.86
C VAL A 22 14.71 -8.74 -8.84
N GLY A 23 16.00 -8.47 -9.03
CA GLY A 23 17.06 -9.46 -8.87
C GLY A 23 17.53 -9.61 -7.42
N GLN A 24 18.36 -10.62 -7.17
CA GLN A 24 18.99 -10.84 -5.86
C GLN A 24 19.88 -9.66 -5.44
N ASP A 25 20.46 -8.97 -6.41
CA ASP A 25 21.29 -7.79 -6.21
C ASP A 25 20.56 -6.67 -5.45
N VAL A 26 19.25 -6.51 -5.66
CA VAL A 26 18.44 -5.51 -4.93
C VAL A 26 18.22 -5.94 -3.48
N LEU A 27 17.91 -7.21 -3.25
CA LEU A 27 17.73 -7.76 -1.89
C LEU A 27 19.02 -7.62 -1.08
N ASP A 28 20.15 -7.96 -1.70
CA ASP A 28 21.48 -7.85 -1.09
C ASP A 28 21.87 -6.39 -0.84
N LYS A 29 21.61 -5.49 -1.81
CA LYS A 29 21.88 -4.04 -1.69
C LYS A 29 21.19 -3.42 -0.48
N TYR A 30 19.95 -3.83 -0.22
CA TYR A 30 19.16 -3.31 0.90
C TYR A 30 19.20 -4.19 2.15
N ASP A 31 20.00 -5.27 2.15
CA ASP A 31 20.14 -6.18 3.29
C ASP A 31 18.79 -6.75 3.79
N VAL A 32 17.97 -7.21 2.84
CA VAL A 32 16.64 -7.75 3.12
C VAL A 32 16.54 -9.20 2.67
N LYS A 33 16.00 -10.04 3.56
CA LYS A 33 15.75 -11.46 3.26
C LYS A 33 14.48 -11.60 2.43
N LEU A 34 14.50 -12.52 1.47
CA LEU A 34 13.28 -12.95 0.79
C LEU A 34 12.27 -13.52 1.82
N ASP A 35 10.98 -13.35 1.56
CA ASP A 35 9.88 -13.73 2.47
C ASP A 35 9.91 -13.03 3.84
N SER A 36 10.45 -11.82 3.91
CA SER A 36 10.46 -10.99 5.12
C SER A 36 9.57 -9.75 4.99
N ALA A 37 9.15 -9.22 6.14
CA ALA A 37 8.49 -7.93 6.25
C ALA A 37 9.15 -7.11 7.36
N ILE A 38 9.72 -5.97 6.99
CA ILE A 38 10.49 -5.11 7.89
C ILE A 38 10.00 -3.66 7.81
N LEU A 39 10.29 -2.89 8.86
CA LEU A 39 10.18 -1.44 8.81
C LEU A 39 11.46 -0.85 8.18
N ALA A 40 11.29 0.22 7.41
CA ALA A 40 12.39 0.92 6.79
C ALA A 40 13.31 1.55 7.84
N GLU A 41 14.60 1.52 7.54
CA GLU A 41 15.66 2.23 8.23
C GLU A 41 16.24 3.24 7.24
N GLU A 42 17.15 4.10 7.67
CA GLU A 42 17.77 5.10 6.79
C GLU A 42 18.40 4.47 5.54
N LYS A 43 19.04 3.29 5.68
CA LYS A 43 19.63 2.53 4.56
C LYS A 43 18.61 2.06 3.53
N HIS A 44 17.34 1.90 3.93
CA HIS A 44 16.27 1.41 3.07
C HIS A 44 15.59 2.53 2.27
N MET A 45 15.64 3.78 2.74
CA MET A 45 14.89 4.89 2.12
C MET A 45 15.10 5.08 0.60
N PRO A 46 16.29 4.83 0.02
CA PRO A 46 16.47 4.93 -1.43
C PRO A 46 15.69 3.89 -2.26
N VAL A 47 15.19 2.80 -1.65
CA VAL A 47 14.55 1.70 -2.39
C VAL A 47 13.34 2.14 -3.19
N TYR A 48 12.51 3.03 -2.63
CA TYR A 48 11.25 3.46 -3.26
C TYR A 48 11.51 4.17 -4.59
N ASP A 49 12.47 5.10 -4.58
CA ASP A 49 12.93 5.85 -5.75
C ASP A 49 13.62 4.95 -6.77
N ASP A 50 14.45 4.00 -6.31
CA ASP A 50 15.16 3.08 -7.18
C ASP A 50 14.22 2.15 -7.94
N LEU A 51 13.13 1.70 -7.29
CA LEU A 51 12.09 0.92 -7.95
C LEU A 51 11.40 1.75 -9.04
N VAL A 52 10.97 2.96 -8.72
CA VAL A 52 10.27 3.84 -9.68
C VAL A 52 11.14 4.16 -10.90
N LYS A 53 12.44 4.43 -10.69
CA LYS A 53 13.37 4.81 -11.76
C LYS A 53 13.79 3.64 -12.65
N ASN A 54 13.99 2.45 -12.06
CA ASN A 54 14.68 1.36 -12.76
C ASN A 54 13.80 0.14 -13.08
N TYR A 55 12.63 -0.01 -12.45
CA TYR A 55 11.86 -1.26 -12.49
C TYR A 55 10.42 -1.12 -13.00
N ASN A 56 9.97 0.08 -13.39
CA ASN A 56 8.60 0.36 -13.86
C ASN A 56 7.52 -0.31 -12.98
N PRO A 57 7.43 0.07 -11.70
CA PRO A 57 6.67 -0.67 -10.71
C PRO A 57 5.16 -0.48 -10.89
N MET A 58 4.40 -1.44 -10.37
CA MET A 58 2.98 -1.28 -10.14
C MET A 58 2.74 -0.53 -8.83
N PHE A 59 1.75 0.36 -8.85
CA PHE A 59 1.28 1.06 -7.66
C PHE A 59 -0.08 0.50 -7.24
N ILE A 60 -0.20 0.09 -5.97
CA ILE A 60 -1.37 -0.61 -5.45
C ILE A 60 -1.75 -0.01 -4.09
N ALA A 61 -3.06 0.17 -3.84
CA ALA A 61 -3.53 0.54 -2.50
C ALA A 61 -3.25 -0.60 -1.51
N GLY A 62 -2.27 -0.41 -0.64
CA GLY A 62 -1.74 -1.41 0.29
C GLY A 62 -2.11 -1.14 1.74
N GLY A 63 -1.37 -1.77 2.65
CA GLY A 63 -1.63 -1.76 4.09
C GLY A 63 -2.55 -2.90 4.54
N ALA A 64 -2.19 -3.59 5.62
CA ALA A 64 -2.82 -4.87 6.01
C ALA A 64 -4.35 -4.78 6.21
N THR A 65 -4.81 -3.81 7.01
CA THR A 65 -6.24 -3.61 7.24
C THR A 65 -6.96 -3.16 5.96
N GLN A 66 -6.35 -2.26 5.20
CA GLN A 66 -6.91 -1.76 3.95
C GLN A 66 -7.07 -2.87 2.92
N ASN A 67 -6.08 -3.76 2.78
CA ASN A 67 -6.17 -4.95 1.92
C ASN A 67 -7.34 -5.84 2.32
N SER A 68 -7.53 -6.07 3.62
CA SER A 68 -8.66 -6.85 4.13
C SER A 68 -10.02 -6.20 3.80
N ILE A 69 -10.12 -4.88 3.96
CA ILE A 69 -11.32 -4.10 3.63
C ILE A 69 -11.59 -4.12 2.12
N ARG A 70 -10.56 -3.96 1.27
CA ARG A 70 -10.69 -4.03 -0.19
C ARG A 70 -11.20 -5.40 -0.65
N VAL A 71 -10.70 -6.50 -0.07
CA VAL A 71 -11.20 -7.84 -0.39
C VAL A 71 -12.65 -8.02 0.08
N ALA A 72 -12.99 -7.56 1.30
CA ALA A 72 -14.36 -7.60 1.78
C ALA A 72 -15.30 -6.80 0.85
N GLN A 73 -14.90 -5.60 0.45
CA GLN A 73 -15.61 -4.75 -0.51
C GLN A 73 -15.81 -5.45 -1.87
N TRP A 74 -14.78 -6.11 -2.38
CA TRP A 74 -14.87 -6.89 -3.62
C TRP A 74 -15.86 -8.06 -3.50
N MET A 75 -15.90 -8.73 -2.35
CA MET A 75 -16.86 -9.81 -2.07
C MET A 75 -18.29 -9.30 -1.92
N MET A 76 -18.48 -8.08 -1.40
CA MET A 76 -19.79 -7.46 -1.23
C MET A 76 -20.43 -7.02 -2.55
N LYS A 77 -19.68 -6.88 -3.66
CA LYS A 77 -20.16 -6.56 -5.03
C LYS A 77 -20.99 -5.26 -5.21
N GLN A 78 -21.18 -4.48 -4.15
CA GLN A 78 -21.81 -3.15 -4.18
C GLN A 78 -20.85 -2.15 -3.57
N LYS A 79 -20.51 -1.09 -4.32
CA LYS A 79 -19.58 -0.04 -3.87
C LYS A 79 -20.05 0.62 -2.58
N GLY A 80 -19.09 1.07 -1.76
CA GLY A 80 -19.32 1.83 -0.54
C GLY A 80 -19.85 1.01 0.64
N GLN A 81 -19.86 -0.32 0.55
CA GLN A 81 -20.32 -1.18 1.65
C GLN A 81 -19.24 -1.34 2.73
N ALA A 82 -17.96 -1.34 2.36
CA ALA A 82 -16.86 -1.31 3.30
C ALA A 82 -16.17 0.06 3.29
N ALA A 83 -15.91 0.60 4.47
CA ALA A 83 -15.24 1.86 4.69
C ALA A 83 -13.84 1.66 5.29
N PHE A 84 -12.93 2.56 4.98
CA PHE A 84 -11.58 2.55 5.54
C PHE A 84 -11.16 3.92 6.05
N MET A 85 -10.56 3.95 7.24
CA MET A 85 -9.94 5.14 7.84
C MET A 85 -8.45 4.94 8.04
N GLY A 86 -7.69 6.01 7.82
CA GLY A 86 -6.24 6.03 7.98
C GLY A 86 -5.68 7.43 7.84
N CYS A 87 -4.36 7.57 7.90
CA CYS A 87 -3.69 8.86 7.69
C CYS A 87 -2.84 8.79 6.41
N VAL A 88 -3.02 9.75 5.52
CA VAL A 88 -2.16 9.98 4.35
C VAL A 88 -1.80 11.47 4.32
N SER A 89 -0.87 11.83 3.46
CA SER A 89 -0.53 13.23 3.22
C SER A 89 -1.14 13.74 1.93
N ASP A 90 -1.21 15.07 1.77
CA ASP A 90 -1.62 15.68 0.49
C ASP A 90 -0.44 15.70 -0.50
N ASP A 91 0.05 14.50 -0.83
CA ASP A 91 1.11 14.27 -1.79
C ASP A 91 0.63 13.34 -2.92
N GLU A 92 1.50 13.13 -3.92
CA GLU A 92 1.17 12.29 -5.08
C GLU A 92 0.86 10.85 -4.69
N ASN A 93 1.57 10.30 -3.69
CA ASN A 93 1.36 8.95 -3.20
C ASN A 93 0.01 8.82 -2.49
N GLY A 94 -0.37 9.80 -1.67
CA GLY A 94 -1.65 9.87 -0.98
C GLY A 94 -2.82 9.97 -1.96
N LYS A 95 -2.68 10.76 -3.02
CA LYS A 95 -3.67 10.87 -4.11
C LYS A 95 -3.82 9.54 -4.85
N LYS A 96 -2.71 8.94 -5.26
CA LYS A 96 -2.70 7.65 -5.98
C LYS A 96 -3.29 6.52 -5.13
N LEU A 97 -2.98 6.49 -3.84
CA LEU A 97 -3.55 5.52 -2.91
C LEU A 97 -5.08 5.68 -2.77
N GLU A 98 -5.56 6.92 -2.70
CA GLU A 98 -6.98 7.24 -2.65
C GLU A 98 -7.71 6.86 -3.94
N GLU A 99 -7.11 7.15 -5.10
CA GLU A 99 -7.61 6.73 -6.41
C GLU A 99 -7.74 5.21 -6.51
N CYS A 100 -6.70 4.46 -6.14
CA CYS A 100 -6.70 3.00 -6.17
C CYS A 100 -7.79 2.41 -5.25
N ALA A 101 -7.85 2.84 -3.99
CA ALA A 101 -8.83 2.29 -3.03
C ALA A 101 -10.28 2.64 -3.41
N THR A 102 -10.52 3.84 -3.93
CA THR A 102 -11.84 4.27 -4.40
C THR A 102 -12.24 3.54 -5.68
N ALA A 103 -11.30 3.26 -6.58
CA ALA A 103 -11.55 2.46 -7.78
C ALA A 103 -12.03 1.03 -7.44
N ASP A 104 -11.50 0.45 -6.37
CA ASP A 104 -11.95 -0.84 -5.81
C ASP A 104 -13.32 -0.76 -5.09
N GLY A 105 -13.90 0.44 -5.01
CA GLY A 105 -15.22 0.69 -4.45
C GLY A 105 -15.26 0.84 -2.94
N VAL A 106 -14.10 0.97 -2.27
CA VAL A 106 -14.03 1.22 -0.82
C VAL A 106 -14.45 2.66 -0.53
N LEU A 107 -15.23 2.88 0.51
CA LEU A 107 -15.54 4.21 1.02
C LEU A 107 -14.38 4.70 1.90
N VAL A 108 -13.45 5.46 1.33
CA VAL A 108 -12.26 5.91 2.04
C VAL A 108 -12.47 7.25 2.75
N HIS A 109 -11.97 7.33 3.97
CA HIS A 109 -11.96 8.54 4.80
C HIS A 109 -10.58 8.72 5.40
N TYR A 110 -9.63 9.24 4.60
CA TYR A 110 -8.29 9.52 5.11
C TYR A 110 -8.23 10.86 5.83
N MET A 111 -7.61 10.85 7.01
CA MET A 111 -7.05 12.06 7.60
C MET A 111 -5.89 12.54 6.72
N LYS A 112 -5.86 13.84 6.42
CA LYS A 112 -4.77 14.47 5.66
C LYS A 112 -3.76 15.10 6.62
N SER A 113 -2.52 14.65 6.57
CA SER A 113 -1.39 15.23 7.31
C SER A 113 -0.55 16.15 6.42
N THR A 114 0.14 17.10 7.05
CA THR A 114 1.12 17.99 6.42
C THR A 114 2.53 17.82 6.99
N THR A 115 2.74 16.87 7.92
CA THR A 115 4.00 16.73 8.68
C THR A 115 4.98 15.73 8.07
N ASN A 116 4.48 14.60 7.57
CA ASN A 116 5.27 13.49 7.04
C ASN A 116 4.74 13.13 5.65
N PRO A 117 5.50 12.46 4.76
CA PRO A 117 4.95 11.93 3.51
C PRO A 117 3.99 10.75 3.76
N THR A 118 3.18 10.41 2.76
CA THR A 118 2.36 9.18 2.77
C THR A 118 3.24 7.94 2.83
N GLY A 119 2.95 7.04 3.79
CA GLY A 119 3.67 5.79 3.95
C GLY A 119 3.59 4.89 2.72
N SER A 120 4.66 4.14 2.46
CA SER A 120 4.82 3.30 1.28
C SER A 120 5.41 1.94 1.67
N CYS A 121 5.09 0.91 0.89
CA CYS A 121 5.68 -0.41 1.04
C CYS A 121 6.39 -0.82 -0.26
N ALA A 122 7.69 -1.05 -0.20
CA ALA A 122 8.41 -1.63 -1.33
C ALA A 122 8.17 -3.15 -1.33
N CYS A 123 7.52 -3.63 -2.38
CA CYS A 123 7.19 -5.04 -2.57
C CYS A 123 8.15 -5.64 -3.60
N LEU A 124 9.27 -6.18 -3.10
CA LEU A 124 10.34 -6.76 -3.90
C LEU A 124 10.00 -8.21 -4.24
N ILE A 125 9.59 -8.46 -5.49
CA ILE A 125 9.17 -9.80 -5.96
C ILE A 125 10.36 -10.51 -6.60
N LYS A 126 10.63 -11.74 -6.15
CA LYS A 126 11.62 -12.63 -6.76
C LYS A 126 11.15 -14.07 -6.67
N ASP A 127 11.18 -14.79 -7.79
CA ASP A 127 10.87 -16.23 -7.89
C ASP A 127 9.54 -16.67 -7.23
N GLY A 128 8.53 -15.79 -7.23
CA GLY A 128 7.21 -16.07 -6.63
C GLY A 128 7.09 -15.75 -5.14
N GLU A 129 8.18 -15.36 -4.48
CA GLU A 129 8.19 -14.84 -3.12
C GLU A 129 8.33 -13.31 -3.11
N ARG A 130 8.08 -12.69 -1.95
CA ARG A 130 8.16 -11.23 -1.78
C ARG A 130 8.87 -10.84 -0.50
N ALA A 131 9.69 -9.80 -0.57
CA ALA A 131 10.16 -9.08 0.62
C ALA A 131 9.48 -7.71 0.70
N LEU A 132 9.11 -7.30 1.90
CA LEU A 132 8.32 -6.09 2.18
C LEU A 132 9.13 -5.12 3.05
N ILE A 133 9.23 -3.86 2.62
CA ILE A 133 9.88 -2.79 3.37
C ILE A 133 8.91 -1.61 3.50
N ALA A 134 8.37 -1.38 4.70
CA ALA A 134 7.37 -0.34 4.96
C ALA A 134 7.98 0.88 5.68
N ASN A 135 7.71 2.11 5.20
CA ASN A 135 8.12 3.36 5.85
C ASN A 135 6.96 4.19 6.41
#